data_AF-A0A7V9GVA1-F1
#
_entry.id   AF-A0A7V9GVA1-F1
#
_cell.length_a   1.000
_cell.length_b   1.000
_cell.length_c   1.000
_cell.angle_alpha   90.00
_cell.angle_beta   90.00
_cell.angle_gamma   90.00
#
_symmetry.space_group_name_H-M   'P 1'
#
loop_
_entity.id
_entity.type
_entity.pdbx_description
1 polymer ?
#
loop_
_entity_poly.entity_id
_entity_poly.type
_entity_poly.pdbx_seq_one_letter_code
_entity_poly.pdbx_strand_id
1 'polypeptide(L)'
;MPLQITGVITDRSVTISPDGFGAGPVVITIANETKDSHTLTLEGPRVSERVGPINPADTAAIQKTLPEGEYTVTTATANDEGDIDPGKIKVGPERESGSGELLLP
;
A
#
# COMPACT_ATOMS: atom_id res chain seq x y z
N MET A 1 -15.13 4.75 -7.22
CA MET A 1 -14.62 3.37 -7.11
C MET A 1 -13.26 3.39 -6.43
N PRO A 2 -12.90 2.39 -5.60
CA PRO A 2 -11.57 2.34 -5.01
C PRO A 2 -10.51 2.01 -6.09
N LEU A 3 -9.34 2.64 -6.00
CA LEU A 3 -8.20 2.26 -6.84
C LEU A 3 -7.56 0.99 -6.30
N GLN A 4 -7.31 0.01 -7.16
CA GLN A 4 -6.59 -1.19 -6.78
C GLN A 4 -5.09 -0.99 -6.97
N ILE A 5 -4.33 -1.27 -5.92
CA ILE A 5 -2.88 -1.16 -5.87
C ILE A 5 -2.35 -2.50 -5.41
N THR A 6 -1.29 -2.97 -6.02
CA THR A 6 -0.60 -4.18 -5.61
C THR A 6 0.77 -3.84 -5.04
N GLY A 7 1.13 -4.54 -3.97
CA GLY A 7 2.44 -4.47 -3.35
C GLY A 7 3.03 -5.87 -3.22
N VAL A 8 4.34 -5.95 -3.26
CA VAL A 8 5.09 -7.19 -3.03
C VAL A 8 6.22 -6.89 -2.06
N ILE A 9 6.31 -7.70 -1.02
CA ILE A 9 7.42 -7.70 -0.07
C ILE A 9 8.42 -8.74 -0.57
N THR A 10 9.63 -8.27 -0.90
CA THR A 10 10.78 -9.13 -1.22
C THR A 10 11.82 -9.04 -0.12
N ASP A 11 12.82 -9.92 -0.16
CA ASP A 11 13.97 -9.90 0.75
C ASP A 11 14.83 -8.64 0.61
N ARG A 12 14.64 -7.87 -0.46
CA ARG A 12 15.42 -6.66 -0.76
C ARG A 12 14.65 -5.38 -0.54
N SER A 13 13.42 -5.30 -1.05
CA SER A 13 12.61 -4.08 -1.01
C SER A 13 11.10 -4.35 -1.03
N VAL A 14 10.32 -3.38 -0.56
CA VAL A 14 8.88 -3.35 -0.77
C VAL A 14 8.58 -2.63 -2.08
N THR A 15 8.06 -3.37 -3.06
CA THR A 15 7.68 -2.81 -4.37
C THR A 15 6.18 -2.58 -4.40
N ILE A 16 5.73 -1.41 -4.84
CA ILE A 16 4.32 -1.06 -4.93
C ILE A 16 4.02 -0.53 -6.32
N SER A 17 2.90 -0.95 -6.89
CA SER A 17 2.49 -0.56 -8.22
C SER A 17 0.97 -0.32 -8.28
N PRO A 18 0.53 0.85 -8.77
CA PRO A 18 1.35 2.03 -9.10
C PRO A 18 1.97 2.69 -7.85
N ASP A 19 3.19 3.23 -7.98
CA ASP A 19 3.84 4.03 -6.93
C ASP A 19 3.34 5.49 -6.89
N GLY A 20 2.48 5.89 -7.84
CA GLY A 20 1.88 7.22 -7.91
C GLY A 20 0.41 7.17 -8.34
N PHE A 21 -0.47 7.82 -7.57
CA PHE A 21 -1.90 7.93 -7.88
C PHE A 21 -2.54 9.13 -7.17
N GLY A 22 -3.74 9.55 -7.59
CA GLY A 22 -4.44 10.64 -6.90
C GLY A 22 -5.18 10.19 -5.63
N ALA A 23 -5.35 11.11 -4.68
CA ALA A 23 -6.01 10.84 -3.39
C ALA A 23 -7.43 10.27 -3.54
N GLY A 24 -7.87 9.54 -2.51
CA GLY A 24 -9.19 8.92 -2.46
C GLY A 24 -9.18 7.48 -1.93
N PRO A 25 -10.28 6.73 -2.06
CA PRO A 25 -10.38 5.36 -1.59
C PRO A 25 -9.47 4.44 -2.41
N VAL A 26 -8.66 3.64 -1.73
CA VAL A 26 -7.77 2.65 -2.33
C VAL A 26 -7.89 1.30 -1.64
N VAL A 27 -7.60 0.25 -2.40
CA VAL A 27 -7.42 -1.11 -1.91
C VAL A 27 -5.99 -1.51 -2.26
N ILE A 28 -5.16 -1.64 -1.24
CA ILE A 28 -3.77 -2.07 -1.38
C ILE A 28 -3.71 -3.55 -1.03
N THR A 29 -3.35 -4.38 -1.99
CA THR A 29 -3.12 -5.82 -1.78
C THR A 29 -1.62 -6.07 -1.77
N ILE A 30 -1.07 -6.44 -0.62
CA ILE A 30 0.35 -6.76 -0.47
C ILE A 30 0.54 -8.26 -0.36
N ALA A 31 1.40 -8.83 -1.21
CA ALA A 31 1.85 -10.21 -1.12
C ALA A 31 3.20 -10.30 -0.42
N ASN A 32 3.35 -11.31 0.43
CA ASN A 32 4.63 -11.64 1.03
C ASN A 32 5.31 -12.77 0.23
N GLU A 33 6.32 -12.41 -0.55
CA GLU A 33 7.13 -13.35 -1.34
C GLU A 33 8.44 -13.76 -0.64
N THR A 34 8.61 -13.37 0.62
CA THR A 34 9.76 -13.79 1.43
C THR A 34 9.48 -15.12 2.14
N LYS A 35 10.47 -15.62 2.88
CA LYS A 35 10.37 -16.83 3.69
C LYS A 35 9.99 -16.56 5.14
N ASP A 36 9.83 -15.30 5.52
CA ASP A 36 9.60 -14.86 6.89
C ASP A 36 8.27 -14.11 7.02
N SER A 37 7.70 -14.07 8.22
CA SER A 37 6.48 -13.29 8.45
C SER A 37 6.82 -11.80 8.63
N HIS A 38 6.19 -10.94 7.85
CA HIS A 38 6.42 -9.50 7.89
C HIS A 38 5.21 -8.75 8.42
N THR A 39 5.46 -7.71 9.21
CA THR A 39 4.44 -6.71 9.57
C THR A 39 4.67 -5.47 8.75
N LEU A 40 3.72 -5.14 7.89
CA LEU A 40 3.73 -3.96 7.06
C LEU A 40 3.25 -2.75 7.85
N THR A 41 3.94 -1.64 7.72
CA THR A 41 3.56 -0.36 8.31
C THR A 41 3.49 0.68 7.19
N LEU A 42 2.30 1.22 6.97
CA LEU A 42 2.03 2.31 6.05
C LEU A 42 1.97 3.60 6.84
N GLU A 43 2.94 4.47 6.63
CA GLU A 43 3.02 5.79 7.25
C GLU A 43 2.89 6.88 6.20
N GLY A 44 2.15 7.93 6.51
CA GLY A 44 1.99 9.09 5.67
C GLY A 44 1.31 10.24 6.44
N PRO A 45 0.92 11.31 5.74
CA PRO A 45 0.33 12.48 6.38
C PRO A 45 -0.98 12.12 7.09
N ARG A 46 -0.93 12.12 8.43
CA ARG A 46 -2.05 11.79 9.34
C ARG A 46 -2.59 10.37 9.17
N VAL A 47 -1.81 9.47 8.57
CA VAL A 47 -2.16 8.07 8.38
C VAL A 47 -1.00 7.22 8.86
N SER A 48 -1.25 6.37 9.83
CA SER A 48 -0.35 5.30 10.26
C SER A 48 -1.19 4.04 10.36
N GLU A 49 -0.93 3.06 9.51
CA GLU A 49 -1.62 1.77 9.51
C GLU A 49 -0.60 0.65 9.62
N ARG A 50 -0.86 -0.33 10.48
CA ARG A 50 0.00 -1.50 10.65
C ARG A 50 -0.79 -2.76 10.35
N VAL A 51 -0.25 -3.62 9.50
CA VAL A 51 -0.92 -4.81 9.00
C VAL A 51 0.02 -6.01 9.04
N GLY A 52 -0.41 -7.06 9.71
CA GLY A 52 0.34 -8.31 9.83
C GLY A 52 0.11 -9.00 11.17
N PRO A 53 0.84 -10.10 11.43
CA PRO A 53 1.90 -10.65 10.57
C PRO A 53 1.35 -11.25 9.26
N ILE A 54 1.97 -10.92 8.13
CA ILE A 54 1.71 -11.50 6.82
C ILE A 54 2.65 -12.69 6.67
N ASN A 55 2.11 -13.91 6.62
CA ASN A 55 2.92 -15.12 6.54
C ASN A 55 3.56 -15.30 5.15
N PRO A 56 4.58 -16.16 5.01
CA PRO A 56 5.18 -16.47 3.71
C PRO A 56 4.12 -17.00 2.74
N ALA A 57 4.13 -16.52 1.49
CA ALA A 57 3.14 -16.83 0.45
C ALA A 57 1.69 -16.43 0.80
N ASP A 58 1.50 -15.54 1.76
CA ASP A 58 0.20 -14.98 2.14
C ASP A 58 0.04 -13.55 1.61
N THR A 59 -1.20 -13.05 1.62
CA THR A 59 -1.53 -11.71 1.13
C THR A 59 -2.39 -10.95 2.12
N ALA A 60 -2.07 -9.67 2.33
CA ALA A 60 -2.90 -8.76 3.11
C ALA A 60 -3.58 -7.73 2.22
N ALA A 61 -4.81 -7.35 2.57
CA ALA A 61 -5.56 -6.30 1.89
C ALA A 61 -5.86 -5.15 2.86
N ILE A 62 -5.55 -3.92 2.43
CA ILE A 62 -5.79 -2.69 3.18
C ILE A 62 -6.75 -1.83 2.37
N GLN A 63 -7.95 -1.61 2.91
CA GLN A 63 -8.91 -0.69 2.30
C GLN A 63 -8.96 0.59 3.11
N LYS A 64 -8.46 1.68 2.54
CA LYS A 64 -8.39 2.98 3.23
C LYS A 64 -8.53 4.13 2.25
N THR A 65 -8.96 5.29 2.74
CA THR A 65 -8.91 6.54 1.98
C THR A 65 -7.60 7.24 2.31
N LEU A 66 -6.74 7.40 1.30
CA LEU A 66 -5.47 8.09 1.46
C LEU A 66 -5.62 9.55 1.00
N PRO A 67 -5.40 10.55 1.88
CA PRO A 67 -5.26 11.94 1.46
C PRO A 67 -4.00 12.18 0.61
N GLU A 68 -3.93 13.36 0.01
CA GLU A 68 -2.73 13.83 -0.70
C GLU A 68 -1.48 13.80 0.20
N GLY A 69 -0.37 13.33 -0.37
CA GLY A 69 0.97 13.44 0.18
C GLY A 69 1.82 12.20 -0.03
N GLU A 70 2.95 12.14 0.67
CA GLU A 70 3.94 11.08 0.51
C GLU A 70 3.76 10.01 1.59
N TYR A 71 3.76 8.76 1.16
CA TYR A 71 3.61 7.61 2.03
C TYR A 71 4.84 6.71 1.92
N THR A 72 5.25 6.18 3.05
CA THR A 72 6.33 5.22 3.17
C THR A 72 5.76 3.91 3.69
N VAL A 73 6.13 2.82 3.04
CA VAL A 73 5.75 1.47 3.41
C VAL A 73 6.98 0.76 3.91
N THR A 74 7.02 0.51 5.21
CA THR A 74 8.09 -0.20 5.88
C THR A 74 7.61 -1.60 6.25
N THR A 75 8.55 -2.54 6.38
CA THR A 75 8.27 -3.89 6.85
C THR A 75 9.17 -4.22 8.01
N ALA A 76 8.60 -4.69 9.11
CA ALA A 76 9.33 -5.20 10.25
C ALA A 76 9.14 -6.71 10.34
N THR A 77 10.22 -7.46 10.63
CA THR A 77 10.09 -8.86 11.04
C THR A 77 10.07 -8.94 12.56
N ALA A 78 9.72 -10.11 13.09
CA ALA A 78 9.81 -10.35 14.53
C ALA A 78 11.26 -10.31 15.08
N ASN A 79 12.26 -10.46 14.21
CA ASN A 79 13.66 -10.61 14.61
C ASN A 79 14.56 -9.46 14.12
N ASP A 80 14.09 -8.61 13.22
CA ASP A 80 14.89 -7.52 12.65
C ASP A 80 13.99 -6.39 12.10
N GLU A 81 14.26 -5.16 12.55
CA GLU A 81 13.70 -3.92 12.01
C GLU A 81 14.68 -3.36 10.98
N GLY A 82 14.48 -3.65 9.69
CA GLY A 82 14.99 -2.75 8.64
C GLY A 82 16.00 -3.29 7.63
N ASP A 83 16.09 -4.59 7.36
CA ASP A 83 16.90 -5.09 6.24
C ASP A 83 16.25 -4.85 4.85
N ILE A 84 14.93 -4.61 4.82
CA ILE A 84 14.16 -4.42 3.57
C ILE A 84 14.00 -2.92 3.27
N ASP A 85 14.41 -2.52 2.06
CA ASP A 85 14.24 -1.16 1.58
C ASP A 85 12.75 -0.76 1.53
N PRO A 86 12.38 0.40 2.10
CA PRO A 86 11.00 0.82 2.18
C PRO A 86 10.44 1.23 0.81
N GLY A 87 9.17 0.86 0.58
CA GLY A 87 8.42 1.29 -0.59
C GLY A 87 7.94 2.73 -0.42
N LYS A 88 7.98 3.53 -1.49
CA LYS A 88 7.45 4.90 -1.48
C LYS A 88 6.23 4.98 -2.38
N ILE A 89 5.22 5.69 -1.90
CA ILE A 89 4.00 5.96 -2.66
C ILE A 89 3.76 7.46 -2.66
N LYS A 90 3.50 8.00 -3.84
CA LYS A 90 3.16 9.40 -4.05
C LYS A 90 1.67 9.54 -4.31
N VAL A 91 0.95 10.12 -3.34
CA VAL A 91 -0.47 10.42 -3.50
C VAL A 91 -0.61 11.87 -3.94
N GLY A 92 -0.99 12.06 -5.19
CA GLY A 92 -1.30 13.37 -5.78
C GLY A 92 -2.69 13.89 -5.40
N PRO A 93 -3.18 14.93 -6.09
CA PRO A 93 -4.47 15.54 -5.81
C PRO A 93 -5.62 14.52 -5.90
N GLU A 94 -6.73 14.80 -5.23
CA GLU A 94 -7.91 13.94 -5.21
C GLU A 94 -8.34 13.59 -6.63
N ARG A 95 -8.51 12.29 -6.89
CA ARG A 95 -9.01 11.83 -8.17
C ARG A 95 -10.43 12.37 -8.33
N GLU A 96 -10.71 12.93 -9.51
CA GLU A 96 -12.09 13.09 -9.94
C GLU A 96 -12.72 11.70 -9.90
N SER A 97 -13.50 11.46 -8.85
CA SER A 97 -14.18 10.19 -8.65
C SER A 97 -15.16 10.10 -9.80
N GLY A 98 -14.83 9.31 -10.82
CA GLY A 98 -15.68 9.04 -11.98
C GLY A 98 -17.00 8.42 -11.56
N SER A 99 -17.89 9.26 -11.07
CA SER A 99 -19.26 9.00 -10.67
C SER A 99 -20.09 10.15 -11.21
N GLY A 100 -20.06 10.33 -12.54
CA GLY A 100 -20.78 11.41 -13.19
C GLY A 100 -20.40 11.57 -14.65
N GLU A 101 -20.68 10.56 -15.48
CA GLU A 101 -21.60 10.71 -16.63
C GLU A 101 -21.76 9.36 -17.33
N LEU A 102 -22.79 8.60 -16.92
CA LEU A 102 -23.42 7.66 -17.84
C LEU A 102 -24.17 8.50 -18.87
N LEU A 103 -23.52 8.85 -19.98
CA LEU A 103 -24.22 9.32 -21.17
C LEU A 103 -24.88 8.12 -21.85
N LEU A 104 -26.21 8.00 -21.63
CA LEU A 104 -27.32 7.64 -22.54
C LEU A 104 -27.12 6.54 -23.61
N PRO A 105 -28.14 5.68 -23.82
CA PRO A 105 -29.27 6.09 -24.67
C PRO A 105 -30.62 6.21 -23.97
#